data_AF-A0A2V7Z716-F1
#
_entry.id   AF-A0A2V7Z716-F1
#
_cell.length_a   1.000
_cell.length_b   1.000
_cell.length_c   1.000
_cell.angle_alpha   90.00
_cell.angle_beta   90.00
_cell.angle_gamma   90.00
#
_symmetry.space_group_name_H-M   'P 1'
#
loop_
_entity.id
_entity.type
_entity.pdbx_description
1 polymer ?
#
loop_
_entity_poly.entity_id
_entity_poly.type
_entity_poly.pdbx_seq_one_letter_code
_entity_poly.pdbx_strand_id
1 'polypeptide(L)'
;MIVIAVLVLAFFKVFWTWVHPSPEPEAPSQTVAAAPASAPDAPERLKVKVLSTRPHDPGAFTQWLVLAGDTLFESTGLNGK
;
A
#
# COMPACT_ATOMS: atom_id res chain seq x y z
N MET A 1 16.72 -20.42 27.33
CA MET A 1 15.78 -20.81 26.24
C MET A 1 14.32 -20.72 26.66
N ILE A 2 13.92 -21.26 27.81
CA ILE A 2 12.51 -21.26 28.28
C ILE A 2 11.93 -19.84 28.43
N VAL A 3 12.70 -18.90 29.03
CA VAL A 3 12.25 -17.51 29.22
C VAL A 3 11.96 -16.79 27.89
N ILE A 4 12.81 -17.02 26.87
CA ILE A 4 12.64 -16.42 25.54
C ILE A 4 11.39 -16.99 24.84
N ALA A 5 11.16 -18.30 24.95
CA ALA A 5 9.97 -18.93 24.36
C ALA A 5 8.67 -18.40 24.98
N VAL A 6 8.64 -18.18 26.29
CA VAL A 6 7.50 -17.57 26.99
C VAL A 6 7.24 -16.13 26.52
N LEU A 7 8.30 -15.34 26.32
CA LEU A 7 8.18 -13.97 25.82
C LEU A 7 7.69 -13.90 24.37
N VAL A 8 8.16 -14.80 23.50
CA VAL A 8 7.70 -14.89 22.10
C VAL A 8 6.23 -15.28 22.04
N LEU A 9 5.80 -16.27 22.82
CA LEU A 9 4.41 -16.70 22.89
C LEU A 9 3.50 -15.61 23.46
N ALA A 10 3.96 -14.88 24.47
CA ALA A 10 3.24 -13.75 25.03
C ALA A 10 3.08 -12.61 24.00
N PHE A 11 4.15 -12.26 23.28
CA PHE A 11 4.11 -11.25 22.23
C PHE A 11 3.15 -11.65 21.09
N PHE A 12 3.23 -12.90 20.62
CA PHE A 12 2.35 -13.39 19.56
C PHE A 12 0.88 -13.37 19.99
N LYS A 13 0.59 -13.71 21.25
CA LYS A 13 -0.77 -13.65 21.79
C LYS A 13 -1.29 -12.22 21.89
N VAL A 14 -0.49 -11.29 22.39
CA VAL A 14 -0.85 -9.85 22.46
C VAL A 14 -1.08 -9.27 21.07
N PHE A 15 -0.17 -9.56 20.14
CA PHE A 15 -0.28 -9.14 18.75
C PHE A 15 -1.54 -9.73 18.08
N TRP A 16 -1.80 -11.02 18.28
CA TRP A 16 -2.98 -11.70 17.74
C TRP A 16 -4.29 -11.10 18.28
N THR A 17 -4.35 -10.77 19.58
CA THR A 17 -5.52 -10.10 20.18
C THR A 17 -5.72 -8.65 19.73
N TRP A 18 -4.66 -7.98 19.27
CA TRP A 18 -4.73 -6.61 18.76
C TRP A 18 -5.14 -6.56 17.28
N VAL A 19 -4.72 -7.56 16.49
CA VAL A 19 -5.08 -7.70 15.07
C VAL A 19 -6.50 -8.24 14.87
N HIS A 20 -7.00 -9.07 15.79
CA HIS A 20 -8.36 -9.63 15.74
C HIS A 20 -9.18 -9.17 16.94
N PRO A 21 -9.86 -7.99 16.89
CA PRO A 21 -10.88 -7.67 17.87
C PRO A 21 -12.00 -8.74 17.86
N SER A 22 -12.57 -9.00 19.04
CA SER A 22 -13.70 -9.93 19.22
C SER A 22 -14.84 -9.59 18.25
N PRO A 23 -15.53 -10.56 17.64
CA PRO A 23 -16.74 -10.27 16.88
C PRO A 23 -17.73 -9.57 17.82
N GLU A 24 -18.14 -8.36 17.45
CA GLU A 24 -19.17 -7.60 18.15
C GLU A 24 -20.49 -8.38 18.10
N PRO A 25 -21.30 -8.44 19.17
CA PRO A 25 -22.57 -9.14 19.13
C PRO A 25 -23.48 -8.50 18.08
N GLU A 26 -23.84 -9.25 17.05
CA GLU A 26 -24.71 -8.79 15.97
C GLU A 26 -26.07 -8.35 16.54
N ALA A 27 -26.35 -7.05 16.51
CA ALA A 27 -27.66 -6.49 16.78
C ALA A 27 -28.68 -7.00 15.74
N PRO A 28 -29.98 -7.14 16.08
CA PRO A 28 -31.00 -7.62 15.16
C PRO A 28 -31.03 -6.78 13.89
N SER A 29 -30.83 -7.46 12.76
CA SER A 29 -30.75 -6.88 11.41
C SER A 29 -32.08 -6.22 11.03
N GLN A 30 -32.14 -4.88 11.09
CA GLN A 30 -33.21 -4.12 10.47
C GLN A 30 -32.90 -4.02 8.98
N THR A 31 -33.53 -4.87 8.16
CA THR A 31 -33.47 -4.75 6.70
C THR A 31 -34.26 -3.51 6.28
N VAL A 32 -33.60 -2.36 6.26
CA VAL A 32 -34.06 -1.20 5.49
C VAL A 32 -33.62 -1.45 4.05
N ALA A 33 -34.56 -1.45 3.10
CA ALA A 33 -34.23 -1.59 1.69
C ALA A 33 -33.30 -0.43 1.28
N ALA A 34 -32.05 -0.75 0.92
CA ALA A 34 -31.10 0.25 0.45
C ALA A 34 -31.55 0.81 -0.90
N ALA A 35 -31.61 2.13 -1.03
CA ALA A 35 -31.74 2.79 -2.31
C ALA A 35 -30.55 2.40 -3.20
N PRO A 36 -30.70 2.30 -4.53
CA PRO A 36 -29.58 2.03 -5.41
C PRO A 36 -28.53 3.13 -5.22
N ALA A 37 -27.33 2.74 -4.78
CA ALA A 37 -26.20 3.65 -4.74
C ALA A 37 -25.90 4.10 -6.17
N SER A 38 -25.82 5.40 -6.40
CA SER A 38 -25.31 5.94 -7.66
C SER A 38 -23.91 5.37 -7.89
N ALA A 39 -23.66 4.88 -9.10
CA ALA A 39 -22.31 4.47 -9.47
C ALA A 39 -21.37 5.68 -9.32
N PRO A 40 -20.15 5.49 -8.79
CA PRO A 40 -19.17 6.57 -8.74
C PRO A 40 -18.86 7.04 -10.15
N ASP A 41 -18.62 8.34 -10.31
CA ASP A 41 -18.15 8.90 -11.57
C ASP A 41 -16.88 8.18 -12.03
N ALA A 42 -16.74 8.02 -13.34
CA ALA A 42 -15.52 7.44 -13.91
C ALA A 42 -14.33 8.38 -13.63
N PRO A 43 -13.14 7.83 -13.33
CA PRO A 43 -11.96 8.65 -13.11
C PRO A 43 -11.61 9.45 -14.38
N GLU A 44 -11.16 10.69 -14.18
CA GLU A 44 -10.72 11.56 -15.27
C GLU A 44 -9.54 10.95 -16.03
N ARG A 45 -9.54 11.09 -17.37
CA ARG A 45 -8.43 10.65 -18.24
C ARG A 45 -7.60 11.84 -18.69
N LEU A 46 -6.55 12.17 -17.95
CA LEU A 46 -5.61 13.25 -18.26
C LEU A 46 -4.76 12.92 -19.51
N LYS A 47 -4.34 13.96 -20.24
CA LYS A 47 -3.40 13.87 -21.37
C LYS A 47 -2.09 14.56 -21.02
N VAL A 48 -0.98 14.02 -21.53
CA VAL A 48 0.37 14.60 -21.32
C VAL A 48 0.81 15.41 -22.54
N LYS A 49 1.61 16.45 -22.31
CA LYS A 49 2.36 17.19 -23.34
C LYS A 49 3.84 17.11 -23.00
N VAL A 50 4.66 16.58 -23.91
CA VAL A 50 6.12 16.52 -23.72
C VAL A 50 6.69 17.94 -23.85
N LEU A 51 7.27 18.46 -22.77
CA LEU A 51 7.91 19.78 -22.76
C LEU A 51 9.40 19.71 -23.14
N SER A 52 10.08 18.64 -22.75
CA SER A 52 11.49 18.39 -23.03
C SER A 52 11.83 16.91 -22.87
N THR A 53 12.86 16.45 -23.58
CA THR A 53 13.41 15.10 -23.45
C THR A 53 14.86 15.19 -22.97
N ARG A 54 15.28 14.29 -22.08
CA ARG A 54 16.66 14.17 -21.60
C ARG A 54 17.15 12.73 -21.83
N PRO A 55 18.46 12.51 -22.02
CA PRO A 55 19.00 11.15 -22.08
C PRO A 55 18.72 10.39 -20.79
N HIS A 56 18.35 9.12 -20.90
CA HIS A 56 18.27 8.15 -19.81
C HIS A 56 19.16 6.97 -20.17
N ASP A 57 19.78 6.35 -19.17
CA ASP A 57 20.60 5.16 -19.37
C ASP A 57 19.68 3.95 -19.65
N PRO A 58 19.69 3.37 -20.85
CA PRO A 58 18.82 2.23 -21.17
C PRO A 58 19.13 0.96 -20.36
N GLY A 59 20.29 0.88 -19.72
CA GLY A 59 20.67 -0.22 -18.83
C GLY A 59 20.16 -0.07 -17.38
N ALA A 60 19.67 1.12 -17.01
CA ALA A 60 19.17 1.39 -15.66
C ALA A 60 17.76 0.81 -15.47
N PHE A 61 17.62 -0.19 -14.59
CA PHE A 61 16.31 -0.71 -14.19
C PHE A 61 15.72 0.18 -13.08
N THR A 62 15.02 1.24 -13.45
CA THR A 62 14.48 2.26 -12.53
C THR A 62 13.46 1.67 -11.56
N GLN A 63 13.78 1.68 -10.27
CA GLN A 63 12.88 1.26 -9.19
C GLN A 63 12.30 2.45 -8.41
N TRP A 64 13.08 3.55 -8.33
CA TRP A 64 12.68 4.79 -7.68
C TRP A 64 13.33 5.98 -8.41
N LEU A 65 12.62 7.11 -8.44
CA LEU A 65 13.09 8.34 -9.06
C LEU A 65 12.66 9.54 -8.20
N VAL A 66 13.63 10.36 -7.79
CA VAL A 66 13.39 11.52 -6.93
C VAL A 66 14.12 12.74 -7.50
N LEU A 67 13.42 13.87 -7.57
CA LEU A 67 14.02 15.16 -7.88
C LEU A 67 14.16 15.96 -6.58
N ALA A 68 15.39 16.33 -6.21
CA ALA A 68 15.67 17.19 -5.08
C ALA A 68 16.41 18.44 -5.57
N GLY A 69 15.68 19.55 -5.67
CA GLY A 69 16.18 20.76 -6.33
C GLY A 69 16.40 20.51 -7.82
N ASP A 70 17.64 20.66 -8.28
CA ASP A 70 18.08 20.42 -9.65
C ASP A 70 18.67 19.00 -9.86
N THR A 71 18.76 18.21 -8.80
CA THR A 71 19.45 16.92 -8.80
C THR A 71 18.45 15.77 -8.87
N LEU A 72 18.68 14.85 -9.81
CA LEU A 72 17.89 13.63 -9.98
C LEU A 72 18.59 12.46 -9.29
N PHE A 73 17.89 11.82 -8.36
CA PHE A 73 18.32 10.58 -7.71
C PHE A 73 17.50 9.42 -8.27
N GLU A 74 18.19 8.35 -8.66
CA GLU A 74 17.58 7.17 -9.23
C GLU A 74 18.07 5.91 -8.52
N SER A 75 17.13 5.08 -8.06
CA SER A 75 17.45 3.73 -7.60
C SER A 75 17.40 2.79 -8.79
N THR A 76 18.52 2.12 -9.07
CA THR A 76 18.62 1.12 -10.13
C THR A 76 18.62 -0.29 -9.54
N GLY A 77 17.66 -1.12 -9.93
CA GLY A 77 17.63 -2.53 -9.56
C GLY A 77 18.49 -3.39 -10.48
N LEU A 78 18.61 -4.67 -10.12
CA LEU A 78 19.07 -5.70 -11.03
C LEU A 78 17.84 -6.41 -11.60
N ASN A 79 17.76 -6.53 -12.93
CA ASN A 79 16.63 -7.19 -13.58
C ASN A 79 16.68 -8.70 -13.30
N GLY A 80 15.98 -9.13 -12.24
CA GLY A 80 15.84 -10.54 -11.84
C GLY A 80 17.10 -11.18 -11.24
N LYS A 81 18.02 -10.42 -10.62
CA LYS A 81 19.20 -10.94 -9.90
C LYS A 81 19.21 -10.53 -8.44
#